data_AF-A0A924Q391-F1
#
_entry.id   AF-A0A924Q391-F1
#
_cell.length_a   1.000
_cell.length_b   1.000
_cell.length_c   1.000
_cell.angle_alpha   90.00
_cell.angle_beta   90.00
_cell.angle_gamma   90.00
#
_symmetry.space_group_name_H-M   'P 1'
#
loop_
_entity.id
_entity.type
_entity.pdbx_description
1 polymer ?
#
loop_
_entity_poly.entity_id
_entity_poly.type
_entity_poly.pdbx_seq_one_letter_code
_entity_poly.pdbx_strand_id
1 'polypeptide(L)'
;AMPSLRERRISPHTIRHTTAMHLLQSGESIEGIALWLGHESPTTTHQYVEANLAMKEQALAKLQDPQTAAKRFRATDSLLKFLKTL
;
A
#
# COMPACT_ATOMS: atom_id res chain seq x y z
N ALA A 1 -26.70 -11.90 -16.83
CA ALA A 1 -25.84 -12.57 -15.82
C ALA A 1 -24.38 -12.36 -16.19
N MET A 2 -23.48 -12.17 -15.21
CA MET A 2 -22.02 -12.02 -15.46
C MET A 2 -21.34 -13.40 -15.34
N PRO A 3 -21.00 -14.07 -16.46
CA PRO A 3 -20.42 -15.42 -16.43
C PRO A 3 -19.05 -15.47 -15.76
N SER A 4 -18.28 -14.38 -15.79
CA SER A 4 -16.95 -14.26 -15.16
C SER A 4 -16.95 -14.39 -13.63
N LEU A 5 -18.10 -14.23 -12.97
CA LEU A 5 -18.23 -14.36 -11.52
C LEU A 5 -18.52 -15.80 -11.06
N ARG A 6 -18.93 -16.70 -11.97
CA ARG A 6 -19.29 -18.09 -11.61
C ARG A 6 -18.13 -18.88 -11.02
N GLU A 7 -16.91 -18.57 -11.44
CA GLU A 7 -15.70 -19.27 -11.00
C GLU A 7 -14.98 -18.57 -9.85
N ARG A 8 -15.40 -17.35 -9.50
CA ARG A 8 -14.76 -16.57 -8.42
C ARG A 8 -15.37 -16.90 -7.07
N ARG A 9 -14.52 -17.14 -6.08
CA ARG A 9 -14.92 -17.21 -4.67
C ARG A 9 -15.21 -15.80 -4.15
N ILE A 10 -16.47 -15.42 -4.15
CA ILE A 10 -16.94 -14.16 -3.58
C ILE A 10 -17.32 -14.41 -2.12
N SER A 11 -16.70 -13.68 -1.21
CA SER A 11 -17.02 -13.68 0.21
C SER A 11 -17.47 -12.29 0.65
N PRO A 12 -18.12 -12.16 1.82
CA PRO A 12 -18.40 -10.84 2.41
C PRO A 12 -17.14 -9.96 2.53
N HIS A 13 -15.98 -10.57 2.80
CA HIS A 13 -14.71 -9.87 2.89
C HIS A 13 -14.24 -9.30 1.54
N THR A 14 -14.51 -10.00 0.43
CA THR A 14 -14.24 -9.52 -0.94
C THR A 14 -15.03 -8.25 -1.26
N ILE A 15 -16.30 -8.21 -0.86
CA ILE A 15 -17.16 -7.04 -1.07
C ILE A 15 -16.65 -5.87 -0.23
N ARG A 16 -16.34 -6.10 1.06
CA ARG A 16 -15.78 -5.08 1.95
C ARG A 16 -14.49 -4.47 1.40
N HIS A 17 -13.54 -5.27 0.93
CA HIS A 17 -12.31 -4.77 0.31
C HIS A 17 -12.60 -3.96 -0.96
N THR A 18 -13.55 -4.43 -1.78
CA THR A 18 -13.95 -3.72 -3.01
C THR A 18 -14.53 -2.35 -2.68
N THR A 19 -15.43 -2.26 -1.70
CA THR A 19 -16.01 -0.99 -1.24
C THR A 19 -14.94 -0.04 -0.71
N ALA A 20 -14.04 -0.53 0.15
CA ALA A 20 -12.95 0.26 0.69
C ALA A 20 -12.04 0.85 -0.41
N MET A 21 -11.72 0.04 -1.42
CA MET A 21 -10.89 0.46 -2.55
C MET A 21 -11.58 1.54 -3.40
N HIS A 22 -12.88 1.43 -3.62
CA HIS A 22 -13.63 2.46 -4.36
C HIS A 22 -13.72 3.78 -3.60
N LEU A 23 -13.95 3.74 -2.27
CA LEU A 23 -13.93 4.94 -1.43
C LEU A 23 -12.56 5.62 -1.46
N LEU A 24 -11.48 4.84 -1.37
CA LEU A 24 -10.12 5.35 -1.46
C LEU A 24 -9.84 6.00 -2.83
N GLN A 25 -10.28 5.36 -3.91
CA GLN A 25 -10.13 5.88 -5.27
C GLN A 25 -10.97 7.13 -5.54
N SER A 26 -12.12 7.30 -4.87
CA SER A 26 -12.89 8.55 -4.94
C SER A 26 -12.29 9.70 -4.13
N GLY A 27 -11.18 9.46 -3.42
CA GLY A 27 -10.47 10.48 -2.66
C GLY A 27 -10.93 10.63 -1.20
N GLU A 28 -11.69 9.66 -0.68
CA GLU A 28 -12.05 9.63 0.75
C GLU A 28 -10.80 9.43 1.61
N SER A 29 -10.77 10.04 2.80
CA SER A 29 -9.64 9.86 3.72
C SER A 29 -9.64 8.44 4.32
N ILE A 30 -8.47 7.97 4.74
CA ILE A 30 -8.30 6.64 5.35
C ILE A 30 -9.11 6.55 6.64
N GLU A 31 -9.20 7.65 7.38
CA GLU A 31 -9.98 7.77 8.61
C GLU A 31 -11.49 7.66 8.31
N GLY A 32 -11.96 8.32 7.24
CA GLY A 32 -13.34 8.20 6.77
C GLY A 32 -13.68 6.77 6.37
N ILE A 33 -12.80 6.11 5.61
CA ILE A 33 -12.98 4.70 5.22
C ILE A 33 -12.99 3.78 6.44
N ALA A 34 -12.11 4.00 7.42
CA ALA A 34 -12.08 3.23 8.66
C ALA A 34 -13.41 3.36 9.43
N LEU A 35 -13.95 4.58 9.50
CA LEU A 35 -15.23 4.85 10.14
C LEU A 35 -16.40 4.17 9.41
N TRP A 36 -16.47 4.31 8.08
CA TRP A 36 -17.49 3.66 7.24
C TRP A 36 -17.50 2.13 7.38
N LEU A 37 -16.32 1.53 7.58
CA LEU A 37 -16.16 0.08 7.68
C LEU A 37 -16.14 -0.44 9.12
N GLY A 38 -16.27 0.44 10.12
CA GLY A 38 -16.22 0.09 11.53
C GLY A 38 -14.89 -0.55 11.94
N HIS A 39 -13.77 -0.11 11.35
CA HIS A 39 -12.45 -0.62 11.71
C HIS A 39 -12.02 -0.02 13.05
N GLU A 40 -11.88 -0.87 14.07
CA GLU A 40 -11.26 -0.48 15.35
C GLU A 40 -9.74 -0.23 15.21
N SER A 41 -9.11 -0.86 14.21
CA SER A 41 -7.66 -0.77 13.98
C SER A 41 -7.31 -0.12 12.63
N PRO A 42 -6.51 0.96 12.61
CA PRO A 42 -6.00 1.59 11.39
C PRO A 42 -5.16 0.68 10.50
N THR A 43 -4.56 -0.37 11.08
CA THR A 43 -3.65 -1.30 10.39
C THR A 43 -4.33 -2.01 9.22
N THR A 44 -5.63 -2.32 9.36
CA THR A 44 -6.43 -2.97 8.31
C THR A 44 -6.82 -2.01 7.19
N THR A 45 -6.77 -0.70 7.44
CA THR A 45 -7.08 0.34 6.43
C THR A 45 -5.82 0.79 5.69
N HIS A 46 -4.65 0.74 6.33
CA HIS A 46 -3.37 1.08 5.69
C HIS A 46 -3.06 0.21 4.47
N GLN A 47 -3.51 -1.05 4.47
CA GLN A 47 -3.35 -1.96 3.34
C GLN A 47 -3.94 -1.41 2.02
N TYR A 48 -5.00 -0.58 2.09
CA TYR A 48 -5.61 0.00 0.89
C TYR A 48 -4.72 1.06 0.24
N VAL A 49 -3.98 1.83 1.03
CA VAL A 49 -3.04 2.84 0.54
C VAL A 49 -1.90 2.18 -0.22
N GLU A 50 -1.40 1.07 0.31
CA GLU A 50 -0.35 0.29 -0.35
C GLU A 50 -0.84 -0.35 -1.65
N ALA A 51 -2.12 -0.67 -1.76
CA ALA A 51 -2.71 -1.27 -2.96
C ALA A 51 -2.99 -0.26 -4.09
N ASN A 52 -3.08 1.04 -3.81
CA ASN A 52 -3.44 2.04 -4.82
C ASN A 52 -2.21 2.63 -5.54
N LEU A 53 -1.94 2.16 -6.76
CA LEU A 53 -0.84 2.67 -7.59
C LEU A 53 -1.00 4.16 -7.95
N ALA A 54 -2.21 4.61 -8.28
CA ALA A 54 -2.45 6.01 -8.66
C ALA A 54 -2.14 6.97 -7.51
N MET A 55 -2.47 6.58 -6.26
CA MET A 55 -2.10 7.38 -5.09
C MET A 55 -0.59 7.39 -4.85
N LYS A 56 0.09 6.25 -5.05
CA LYS A 56 1.55 6.18 -4.96
C LYS A 56 2.22 7.09 -5.99
N GLU A 57 1.74 7.08 -7.23
CA GLU A 57 2.22 7.97 -8.29
C GLU A 57 1.98 9.44 -7.94
N GLN A 58 0.78 9.80 -7.46
CA GLN A 58 0.49 11.17 -7.01
C GLN A 58 1.37 11.60 -5.83
N ALA A 59 1.63 10.70 -4.88
CA ALA A 59 2.53 10.98 -3.77
C ALA A 59 3.96 11.21 -4.26
N LEU A 60 4.45 10.36 -5.16
CA LEU A 60 5.76 10.52 -5.80
C LEU A 60 5.87 11.85 -6.57
N ALA A 61 4.82 12.23 -7.31
CA ALA A 61 4.80 13.47 -8.08
C ALA A 61 4.84 14.74 -7.20
N LYS A 62 4.40 14.65 -5.94
CA LYS A 62 4.46 15.76 -4.97
C LYS A 62 5.83 15.88 -4.29
N LEU A 63 6.66 14.85 -4.37
CA LEU A 63 8.01 14.88 -3.80
C LEU A 63 8.93 15.69 -4.72
N GLN A 64 9.73 16.56 -4.13
CA GLN A 64 10.84 17.18 -4.85
C GLN A 64 11.94 16.14 -5.04
N ASP A 65 12.62 16.19 -6.18
CA ASP A 65 13.79 15.35 -6.41
C ASP A 65 14.81 15.64 -5.31
N PRO A 66 15.18 14.65 -4.47
CA PRO A 66 16.22 14.86 -3.50
C PRO A 66 17.49 15.26 -4.26
N GLN A 67 17.91 16.52 -4.08
CA GLN A 67 19.19 17.09 -4.55
C GLN A 67 20.39 16.46 -3.81
N THR A 68 20.32 15.16 -3.55
CA THR A 68 21.32 14.36 -2.87
C THR A 68 21.79 13.33 -3.88
N ALA A 69 23.06 13.40 -4.26
CA ALA A 69 23.65 12.39 -5.13
C ALA A 69 23.36 11.00 -4.57
N ALA A 70 22.76 10.13 -5.38
CA ALA A 70 22.48 8.75 -4.99
C ALA A 70 23.79 8.08 -4.56
N LYS A 71 24.02 8.01 -3.25
CA LYS A 71 25.20 7.35 -2.71
C LYS A 71 24.97 5.85 -2.85
N ARG A 72 25.71 5.23 -3.76
CA ARG A 72 25.80 3.77 -3.79
C ARG A 72 26.33 3.31 -2.44
N PHE A 73 25.55 2.47 -1.76
CA PHE A 73 25.95 1.90 -0.48
C PHE A 73 27.32 1.22 -0.63
N ARG A 74 28.25 1.60 0.25
CA ARG A 74 29.55 0.94 0.40
C ARG A 74 29.58 0.34 1.79
N ALA A 75 29.63 -0.99 1.86
CA ALA A 75 29.79 -1.70 3.12
C ALA A 75 31.12 -1.31 3.77
N THR A 76 31.11 -1.10 5.09
CA THR A 76 32.34 -0.89 5.87
C THR A 76 33.12 -2.19 5.98
N ASP A 77 34.43 -2.07 6.23
CA ASP A 77 35.29 -3.25 6.43
C ASP A 77 34.81 -4.15 7.57
N SER A 78 34.25 -3.55 8.63
CA SER A 78 33.63 -4.27 9.74
C SER A 78 32.43 -5.12 9.29
N LEU A 79 31.56 -4.55 8.46
CA LEU A 79 30.39 -5.25 7.92
C LEU A 79 30.79 -6.36 6.96
N LEU A 80 31.77 -6.10 6.08
CA LEU A 80 32.30 -7.13 5.18
C LEU A 80 32.98 -8.27 5.96
N LYS A 81 33.68 -7.96 7.05
CA LYS A 81 34.30 -8.96 7.92
C LYS A 81 33.25 -9.82 8.62
N PHE A 82 32.19 -9.21 9.14
CA PHE A 82 31.06 -9.93 9.74
C PHE A 82 30.36 -10.84 8.73
N LEU A 83 30.04 -10.35 7.53
CA LEU A 83 29.36 -11.15 6.50
C LEU A 83 30.20 -12.33 6.00
N LYS A 84 31.54 -12.24 6.05
CA LYS A 84 32.44 -13.36 5.74
C LYS A 84 32.49 -14.44 6.82
N THR A 85 31.91 -14.20 7.99
CA THR A 85 31.87 -15.17 9.12
C THR A 85 30.54 -15.91 9.25
N LEU A 86 29.57 -15.59 8.39
CA LEU A 86 28.34 -16.36 8.18
C LEU A 86 28.59 -17.41 7.09
#